data_AF-A0A7V1NAG7-F1
#
_entry.id   AF-A0A7V1NAG7-F1
#
_cell.length_a   1.000
_cell.length_b   1.000
_cell.length_c   1.000
_cell.angle_alpha   90.00
_cell.angle_beta   90.00
_cell.angle_gamma   90.00
#
_symmetry.space_group_name_H-M   'P 1'
#
loop_
_entity.id
_entity.type
_entity.pdbx_description
1 polymer ?
#
loop_
_entity_poly.entity_id
_entity_poly.type
_entity_poly.pdbx_seq_one_letter_code
_entity_poly.pdbx_strand_id
1 'polypeptide(L)'
;MSYYGTNDFSHNSDFNLRIRDIKKGNLDFGWLDEARETVEVRRRDPRRGLTLEDCEVGPYAIDNTPEIVRENRGLAPRGAILAEGAEQPDLGPSLNKKTDVWGYRVQRYWEEAMSRQWNVSTDIPWQDMDKHEIPDDIEIAFCQLCTLLSEVEMIATDLPAKWSHHMNSYFQEVKGFIATQAIDEARHAEAFRKRALAGAGLYRASVRGEHALKGILEADSYSEGSVFLHVLGEGFILTLFRSSEFISPTPVEQRMFQLVMQDEARHVSYGLQHLKYLMDNCPEIRPQINGFLDEAERHLTGLFNPDQLESMIVLGGKGTSPECIRRGIEVVGAFQGKQIEEYFHRAERAGLPERRERSPLLELQQRMIAGVLA
;
A
#
# COMPACT_ATOMS: atom_id res chain seq x y z
N MET A 1 25.94 14.80 -13.67
CA MET A 1 25.48 16.19 -13.60
C MET A 1 23.99 16.18 -13.90
N SER A 2 23.14 16.49 -12.94
CA SER A 2 21.71 16.70 -13.21
C SER A 2 21.59 17.94 -14.07
N TYR A 3 21.12 17.79 -15.31
CA TYR A 3 20.88 18.89 -16.22
C TYR A 3 19.58 19.58 -15.77
N TYR A 4 19.70 20.68 -15.01
CA TYR A 4 18.57 21.52 -14.61
C TYR A 4 18.07 22.39 -15.78
N GLY A 5 17.82 21.79 -16.95
CA GLY A 5 17.41 22.52 -18.17
C GLY A 5 18.34 23.67 -18.60
N THR A 6 17.91 24.44 -19.60
CA THR A 6 18.59 25.66 -20.08
C THR A 6 18.04 26.95 -19.46
N ASN A 7 17.03 26.85 -18.59
CA ASN A 7 16.29 28.00 -18.09
C ASN A 7 17.07 28.71 -16.97
N ASP A 8 17.70 29.84 -17.30
CA ASP A 8 18.33 30.73 -16.34
C ASP A 8 17.43 31.93 -16.02
N PHE A 9 16.71 31.83 -14.89
CA PHE A 9 15.84 32.90 -14.41
C PHE A 9 16.61 34.08 -13.80
N SER A 10 17.90 33.93 -13.49
CA SER A 10 18.72 35.01 -12.91
C SER A 10 19.10 36.05 -13.96
N HIS A 11 19.26 35.61 -15.22
CA HIS A 11 19.68 36.44 -16.34
C HIS A 11 18.61 36.68 -17.41
N ASN A 12 17.41 36.09 -17.27
CA ASN A 12 16.29 36.40 -18.15
C ASN A 12 15.93 37.90 -18.04
N SER A 13 16.24 38.66 -19.10
CA SER A 13 16.07 40.12 -19.15
C SER A 13 14.62 40.52 -18.95
N ASP A 14 13.70 39.77 -19.55
CA ASP A 14 12.29 40.12 -19.60
C ASP A 14 11.63 39.85 -18.25
N PHE A 15 11.98 38.73 -17.60
CA PHE A 15 11.57 38.44 -16.23
C PHE A 15 12.08 39.50 -15.26
N ASN A 16 13.37 39.84 -15.31
CA ASN A 16 13.95 40.86 -14.45
C ASN A 16 13.36 42.25 -14.67
N LEU A 17 13.05 42.61 -15.92
CA LEU A 17 12.36 43.85 -16.27
C LEU A 17 10.94 43.87 -15.71
N ARG A 18 10.17 42.79 -15.88
CA ARG A 18 8.81 42.69 -15.33
C ARG A 18 8.79 42.77 -13.82
N ILE A 19 9.70 42.08 -13.12
CA ILE A 19 9.81 42.15 -11.65
C ILE A 19 10.13 43.57 -11.17
N ARG A 20 11.01 44.30 -11.86
CA ARG A 20 11.30 45.71 -11.53
C ARG A 20 10.08 46.60 -11.75
N ASP A 21 9.31 46.34 -12.79
CA ASP A 21 8.09 47.08 -13.12
C ASP A 21 6.98 46.84 -12.08
N ILE A 22 6.76 45.58 -11.70
CA ILE A 22 5.87 45.19 -10.59
C ILE A 22 6.27 45.90 -9.29
N LYS A 23 7.57 45.95 -8.96
CA LYS A 23 8.07 46.64 -7.75
C LYS A 23 7.87 48.16 -7.77
N LYS A 24 7.61 48.76 -8.92
CA LYS A 24 7.21 50.18 -9.04
C LYS A 24 5.71 50.39 -8.87
N GLY A 25 4.92 49.31 -8.72
CA GLY A 25 3.46 49.36 -8.59
C GLY A 25 2.71 49.12 -9.89
N ASN A 26 3.39 48.82 -11.00
CA ASN A 26 2.75 48.58 -12.31
C ASN A 26 2.28 47.11 -12.40
N LEU A 27 1.15 46.83 -11.74
CA LEU A 27 0.52 45.50 -11.72
C LEU A 27 -0.46 45.37 -12.91
N ASP A 28 -0.39 44.26 -13.65
CA ASP A 28 -1.34 43.98 -14.75
C ASP A 28 -2.55 43.15 -14.30
N PHE A 29 -2.41 42.41 -13.20
CA PHE A 29 -3.42 41.48 -12.67
C PHE A 29 -3.96 40.45 -13.68
N GLY A 30 -3.22 40.13 -14.75
CA GLY A 30 -3.71 39.23 -15.79
C GLY A 30 -4.10 37.84 -15.27
N TRP A 31 -3.40 37.35 -14.24
CA TRP A 31 -3.71 36.08 -13.57
C TRP A 31 -5.09 36.06 -12.87
N LEU A 32 -5.69 37.22 -12.56
CA LEU A 32 -7.05 37.31 -12.01
C LEU A 32 -8.12 37.17 -13.10
N ASP A 33 -7.80 37.52 -14.35
CA ASP A 33 -8.74 37.45 -15.46
C ASP A 33 -9.00 36.02 -15.94
N GLU A 34 -8.11 35.09 -15.61
CA GLU A 34 -8.18 33.70 -16.07
C GLU A 34 -9.16 32.85 -15.23
N ALA A 35 -9.27 33.09 -13.91
CA ALA A 35 -10.10 32.29 -13.00
C ALA A 35 -11.52 32.88 -12.83
N ARG A 36 -12.41 32.66 -13.80
CA ARG A 36 -13.75 33.30 -13.82
C ARG A 36 -14.90 32.45 -13.27
N GLU A 37 -14.75 31.13 -13.19
CA GLU A 37 -15.81 30.29 -12.62
C GLU A 37 -15.76 30.33 -11.09
N THR A 38 -16.80 30.92 -10.49
CA THR A 38 -17.00 30.82 -9.04
C THR A 38 -17.60 29.46 -8.75
N VAL A 39 -16.79 28.56 -8.19
CA VAL A 39 -17.25 27.24 -7.77
C VAL A 39 -17.60 27.28 -6.29
N GLU A 40 -18.83 26.88 -5.95
CA GLU A 40 -19.28 26.85 -4.57
C GLU A 40 -18.92 25.51 -3.91
N VAL A 41 -17.97 25.55 -2.99
CA VAL A 41 -17.58 24.42 -2.14
C VAL A 41 -18.29 24.52 -0.80
N ARG A 42 -18.99 23.45 -0.39
CA ARG A 42 -19.63 23.37 0.92
C ARG A 42 -19.37 22.01 1.55
N ARG A 43 -19.03 22.01 2.83
CA ARG A 43 -18.99 20.77 3.62
C ARG A 43 -20.35 20.08 3.58
N ARG A 44 -20.41 18.80 3.23
CA ARG A 44 -21.68 18.05 3.19
C ARG A 44 -22.05 17.45 4.54
N ASP A 45 -21.05 17.05 5.34
CA ASP A 45 -21.23 16.50 6.68
C ASP A 45 -20.46 17.32 7.74
N PRO A 46 -21.14 18.03 8.66
CA PRO A 46 -20.48 18.78 9.73
C PRO A 46 -19.52 17.97 10.61
N ARG A 47 -19.71 16.65 10.71
CA ARG A 47 -18.86 15.76 11.52
C ARG A 47 -17.54 15.41 10.83
N ARG A 48 -17.52 15.41 9.49
CA ARG A 48 -16.34 15.05 8.70
C ARG A 48 -15.49 16.26 8.30
N GLY A 49 -16.00 17.47 8.50
CA GLY A 49 -15.33 18.68 8.05
C GLY A 49 -15.48 18.87 6.53
N LEU A 50 -14.55 19.59 5.91
CA LEU A 50 -14.49 19.76 4.46
C LEU A 50 -13.66 18.61 3.86
N THR A 51 -14.29 17.76 3.05
CA THR A 51 -13.64 16.60 2.43
C THR A 51 -13.13 16.89 1.02
N LEU A 52 -12.26 16.02 0.49
CA LEU A 52 -11.90 15.98 -0.93
C LEU A 52 -13.13 15.82 -1.81
N GLU A 53 -14.05 14.91 -1.45
CA GLU A 53 -15.33 14.72 -2.16
C GLU A 53 -16.20 16.00 -2.16
N ASP A 54 -16.09 16.85 -1.13
CA ASP A 54 -16.81 18.13 -1.07
C ASP A 54 -16.17 19.18 -2.00
N CYS A 55 -14.87 19.07 -2.26
CA CYS A 55 -14.10 19.94 -3.16
C CYS A 55 -14.16 19.49 -4.64
N GLU A 56 -14.73 18.32 -4.94
CA GLU A 56 -14.92 17.81 -6.30
C GLU A 56 -16.11 18.47 -7.00
N VAL A 57 -15.91 19.73 -7.37
CA VAL A 57 -16.94 20.57 -7.99
C VAL A 57 -16.39 21.25 -9.24
N GLY A 58 -17.23 21.35 -10.28
CA GLY A 58 -16.84 21.97 -11.56
C GLY A 58 -15.53 21.37 -12.12
N PRO A 59 -14.59 22.17 -12.64
CA PRO A 59 -13.37 21.68 -13.29
C PRO A 59 -12.40 20.92 -12.37
N TYR A 60 -12.60 20.97 -11.05
CA TYR A 60 -11.77 20.26 -10.06
C TYR A 60 -12.25 18.82 -9.82
N ALA A 61 -13.49 18.52 -10.20
CA ALA A 61 -14.10 17.22 -9.99
C ALA A 61 -13.28 16.08 -10.61
N ILE A 62 -13.23 14.97 -9.88
CA ILE A 62 -12.50 13.78 -10.31
C ILE A 62 -13.01 13.22 -11.63
N ASP A 63 -14.31 13.39 -11.91
CA ASP A 63 -14.97 12.96 -13.14
C ASP A 63 -14.45 13.70 -14.38
N ASN A 64 -13.85 14.88 -14.20
CA ASN A 64 -13.21 15.65 -15.27
C ASN A 64 -11.77 15.21 -15.56
N THR A 65 -11.25 14.22 -14.81
CA THR A 65 -9.94 13.64 -15.12
C THR A 65 -10.04 12.92 -16.47
N PRO A 66 -9.20 13.25 -17.47
CA PRO A 66 -9.23 12.57 -18.77
C PRO A 66 -8.75 11.12 -18.62
N GLU A 67 -9.18 10.24 -19.53
CA GLU A 67 -8.70 8.85 -19.55
C GLU A 67 -7.18 8.75 -19.77
N ILE A 68 -6.61 9.71 -20.53
CA ILE A 68 -5.18 9.85 -20.77
C ILE A 68 -4.79 11.33 -20.59
N VAL A 69 -3.91 11.62 -19.64
CA VAL A 69 -3.38 12.97 -19.41
C VAL A 69 -2.21 13.22 -20.37
N ARG A 70 -2.36 14.19 -21.28
CA ARG A 70 -1.35 14.48 -22.32
C ARG A 70 -0.67 15.83 -22.13
N GLU A 71 -1.45 16.85 -21.78
CA GLU A 71 -1.01 18.25 -21.82
C GLU A 71 -0.22 18.65 -20.57
N ASN A 72 -0.74 18.33 -19.38
CA ASN A 72 -0.02 18.59 -18.14
C ASN A 72 0.94 17.45 -17.80
N ARG A 73 2.23 17.66 -18.06
CA ARG A 73 3.32 16.77 -17.66
C ARG A 73 4.15 17.32 -16.50
N GLY A 74 3.69 18.42 -15.90
CA GLY A 74 4.29 19.07 -14.74
C GLY A 74 3.50 18.83 -13.45
N LEU A 75 3.60 19.77 -12.50
CA LEU A 75 2.94 19.69 -11.18
C LEU A 75 1.71 20.59 -11.06
N ALA A 76 1.23 21.19 -12.16
CA ALA A 76 0.02 21.98 -12.10
C ALA A 76 -1.13 21.10 -11.55
N PRO A 77 -1.84 21.54 -10.48
CA PRO A 77 -2.96 20.76 -9.95
C PRO A 77 -4.06 20.59 -10.99
N ARG A 78 -4.84 19.51 -10.89
CA ARG A 78 -6.00 19.30 -11.76
C ARG A 78 -6.98 20.48 -11.63
N GLY A 79 -7.39 21.05 -12.76
CA GLY A 79 -8.25 22.22 -12.83
C GLY A 79 -7.53 23.57 -12.68
N ALA A 80 -6.21 23.58 -12.48
CA ALA A 80 -5.42 24.81 -12.58
C ALA A 80 -5.29 25.27 -14.03
N ILE A 81 -5.25 26.58 -14.23
CA ILE A 81 -5.06 27.19 -15.54
C ILE A 81 -3.57 27.12 -15.87
N LEU A 82 -3.25 26.54 -17.03
CA LEU A 82 -1.88 26.48 -17.54
C LEU A 82 -1.61 27.78 -18.29
N ALA A 83 -0.57 28.51 -17.87
CA ALA A 83 -0.21 29.80 -18.47
C ALA A 83 -0.03 29.67 -20.00
N GLU A 84 -0.74 30.51 -20.76
CA GLU A 84 -0.73 30.47 -22.22
C GLU A 84 0.69 30.76 -22.77
N GLY A 85 1.13 29.96 -23.75
CA GLY A 85 2.45 30.11 -24.37
C GLY A 85 3.65 29.71 -23.50
N ALA A 86 3.45 29.29 -22.25
CA ALA A 86 4.50 28.73 -21.41
C ALA A 86 4.62 27.22 -21.62
N GLU A 87 5.81 26.72 -21.93
CA GLU A 87 6.10 25.30 -21.88
C GLU A 87 6.10 24.86 -20.41
N GLN A 88 5.06 24.14 -19.99
CA GLN A 88 5.04 23.51 -18.67
C GLN A 88 6.27 22.59 -18.53
N PRO A 89 6.92 22.55 -17.35
CA PRO A 89 8.04 21.64 -17.16
C PRO A 89 7.56 20.19 -17.35
N ASP A 90 8.22 19.44 -18.23
CA ASP A 90 8.01 18.00 -18.34
C ASP A 90 8.83 17.30 -17.25
N LEU A 91 8.14 16.82 -16.21
CA LEU A 91 8.77 16.04 -15.14
C LEU A 91 8.88 14.55 -15.45
N GLY A 92 8.57 14.16 -16.69
CA GLY A 92 8.68 12.79 -17.17
C GLY A 92 7.71 11.80 -16.53
N PRO A 93 6.44 12.13 -16.20
CA PRO A 93 5.51 11.10 -15.73
C PRO A 93 5.34 10.05 -16.83
N SER A 94 5.46 8.78 -16.46
CA SER A 94 5.27 7.63 -17.37
C SER A 94 3.88 7.03 -17.24
N LEU A 95 3.25 7.14 -16.06
CA LEU A 95 1.90 6.65 -15.78
C LEU A 95 0.91 7.80 -15.99
N ASN A 96 0.26 7.81 -17.16
CA ASN A 96 -0.57 8.92 -17.63
C ASN A 96 -2.00 8.50 -17.97
N LYS A 97 -2.33 7.21 -17.93
CA LYS A 97 -3.68 6.72 -18.15
C LYS A 97 -4.35 6.40 -16.83
N LYS A 98 -5.67 6.58 -16.74
CA LYS A 98 -6.42 6.13 -15.55
C LYS A 98 -6.22 4.63 -15.29
N THR A 99 -6.30 3.81 -16.34
CA THR A 99 -6.08 2.36 -16.23
C THR A 99 -4.72 2.00 -15.64
N ASP A 100 -3.72 2.88 -15.72
CA ASP A 100 -2.39 2.61 -15.16
C ASP A 100 -2.38 2.64 -13.63
N VAL A 101 -3.28 3.39 -12.96
CA VAL A 101 -3.14 3.71 -11.51
C VAL A 101 -4.46 3.83 -10.72
N TRP A 102 -5.59 3.98 -11.41
CA TRP A 102 -6.85 4.42 -10.79
C TRP A 102 -7.55 3.29 -10.04
N GLY A 103 -8.24 3.64 -8.96
CA GLY A 103 -9.13 2.74 -8.23
C GLY A 103 -10.43 3.47 -7.88
N TYR A 104 -11.55 2.74 -7.86
CA TYR A 104 -12.83 3.31 -7.44
C TYR A 104 -12.75 3.89 -6.02
N ARG A 105 -13.31 5.11 -5.84
CA ARG A 105 -13.41 5.81 -4.55
C ARG A 105 -12.07 6.09 -3.86
N VAL A 106 -10.99 6.26 -4.64
CA VAL A 106 -9.63 6.45 -4.11
C VAL A 106 -9.50 7.62 -3.12
N GLN A 107 -10.32 8.65 -3.27
CA GLN A 107 -10.28 9.82 -2.39
C GLN A 107 -10.60 9.46 -0.95
N ARG A 108 -11.55 8.53 -0.75
CA ARG A 108 -11.94 8.08 0.58
C ARG A 108 -10.82 7.32 1.28
N TYR A 109 -10.06 6.53 0.54
CA TYR A 109 -8.91 5.82 1.11
C TYR A 109 -7.84 6.80 1.56
N TRP A 110 -7.55 7.83 0.75
CA TRP A 110 -6.60 8.87 1.13
C TRP A 110 -7.06 9.63 2.38
N GLU A 111 -8.31 10.11 2.40
CA GLU A 111 -8.84 10.84 3.56
C GLU A 111 -8.90 9.98 4.83
N GLU A 112 -9.34 8.72 4.69
CA GLU A 112 -9.40 7.79 5.81
C GLU A 112 -8.00 7.59 6.39
N ALA A 113 -6.99 7.34 5.54
CA ALA A 113 -5.61 7.19 5.96
C ALA A 113 -5.11 8.42 6.73
N MET A 114 -5.35 9.63 6.23
CA MET A 114 -4.98 10.87 6.94
C MET A 114 -5.70 11.04 8.28
N SER A 115 -6.95 10.61 8.39
CA SER A 115 -7.76 10.80 9.61
C SER A 115 -7.49 9.77 10.71
N ARG A 116 -7.00 8.58 10.35
CA ARG A 116 -6.83 7.44 11.27
C ARG A 116 -5.38 7.15 11.63
N GLN A 117 -4.54 8.18 11.57
CA GLN A 117 -3.13 8.08 11.94
C GLN A 117 -2.96 7.68 13.41
N TRP A 118 -1.93 6.89 13.66
CA TRP A 118 -1.50 6.47 14.99
C TRP A 118 0.02 6.58 15.10
N ASN A 119 0.55 6.55 16.32
CA ASN A 119 1.96 6.72 16.61
C ASN A 119 2.51 5.48 17.34
N VAL A 120 3.50 4.83 16.72
CA VAL A 120 4.12 3.60 17.27
C VAL A 120 4.59 3.78 18.69
N SER A 121 5.18 4.92 19.02
CA SER A 121 5.79 5.15 20.33
C SER A 121 4.78 5.39 21.45
N THR A 122 3.53 5.74 21.14
CA THR A 122 2.56 6.20 22.15
C THR A 122 1.22 5.47 22.13
N ASP A 123 0.79 4.91 20.98
CA ASP A 123 -0.49 4.19 20.87
C ASP A 123 -0.36 2.66 21.09
N ILE A 124 0.86 2.13 21.05
CA ILE A 124 1.18 0.78 21.54
C ILE A 124 1.58 0.90 23.02
N PRO A 125 1.00 0.11 23.93
CA PRO A 125 1.22 0.23 25.36
C PRO A 125 2.53 -0.42 25.82
N TRP A 126 3.67 0.08 25.31
CA TRP A 126 5.00 -0.46 25.62
C TRP A 126 5.32 -0.52 27.12
N GLN A 127 4.80 0.43 27.90
CA GLN A 127 4.98 0.48 29.36
C GLN A 127 4.37 -0.73 30.10
N ASP A 128 3.53 -1.51 29.43
CA ASP A 128 2.90 -2.70 29.99
C ASP A 128 3.67 -3.99 29.69
N MET A 129 4.74 -3.95 28.88
CA MET A 129 5.53 -5.14 28.54
C MET A 129 6.08 -5.85 29.79
N ASP A 130 6.70 -5.11 30.71
CA ASP A 130 7.28 -5.68 31.95
C ASP A 130 6.22 -6.21 32.94
N LYS A 131 4.92 -6.02 32.66
CA LYS A 131 3.83 -6.55 33.48
C LYS A 131 3.46 -7.99 33.10
N HIS A 132 4.03 -8.52 32.03
CA HIS A 132 3.73 -9.84 31.50
C HIS A 132 5.00 -10.69 31.43
N GLU A 133 4.97 -11.85 32.07
CA GLU A 133 6.06 -12.84 31.94
C GLU A 133 5.80 -13.70 30.70
N ILE A 134 6.73 -13.65 29.74
CA ILE A 134 6.66 -14.41 28.48
C ILE A 134 7.76 -15.49 28.53
N PRO A 135 7.42 -16.78 28.37
CA PRO A 135 8.42 -17.84 28.28
C PRO A 135 9.40 -17.61 27.12
N ASP A 136 10.67 -17.96 27.30
CA ASP A 136 11.74 -17.72 26.32
C ASP A 136 11.40 -18.28 24.92
N ASP A 137 10.80 -19.48 24.85
CA ASP A 137 10.45 -20.10 23.56
C ASP A 137 9.35 -19.31 22.81
N ILE A 138 8.40 -18.73 23.53
CA ILE A 138 7.38 -17.83 22.99
C ILE A 138 7.99 -16.50 22.55
N GLU A 139 8.87 -15.93 23.38
CA GLU A 139 9.52 -14.64 23.10
C GLU A 139 10.38 -14.72 21.84
N ILE A 140 11.16 -15.80 21.71
CA ILE A 140 11.97 -16.11 20.52
C ILE A 140 11.09 -16.27 19.28
N ALA A 141 10.01 -17.05 19.39
CA ALA A 141 9.09 -17.28 18.28
C ALA A 141 8.43 -15.97 17.82
N PHE A 142 8.00 -15.12 18.76
CA PHE A 142 7.41 -13.82 18.43
C PHE A 142 8.40 -12.87 17.76
N CYS A 143 9.65 -12.86 18.22
CA CYS A 143 10.72 -12.08 17.63
C CYS A 143 11.08 -12.56 16.21
N GLN A 144 11.05 -13.87 15.95
CA GLN A 144 11.21 -14.43 14.60
C GLN A 144 10.06 -14.02 13.67
N LEU A 145 8.82 -14.01 14.16
CA LEU A 145 7.68 -13.48 13.39
C LEU A 145 7.86 -11.98 13.06
N CYS A 146 8.24 -11.17 14.05
CA CYS A 146 8.50 -9.74 13.83
C CYS A 146 9.67 -9.48 12.87
N THR A 147 10.66 -10.38 12.82
CA THR A 147 11.77 -10.30 11.87
C THR A 147 11.25 -10.40 10.44
N LEU A 148 10.44 -11.43 10.15
CA LEU A 148 9.81 -11.59 8.84
C LEU A 148 8.93 -10.39 8.48
N LEU A 149 8.06 -9.96 9.40
CA LEU A 149 7.14 -8.86 9.13
C LEU A 149 7.92 -7.57 8.84
N SER A 150 9.03 -7.32 9.53
CA SER A 150 9.91 -6.19 9.22
C SER A 150 10.45 -6.23 7.77
N GLU A 151 10.78 -7.41 7.24
CA GLU A 151 11.22 -7.57 5.83
C GLU A 151 10.07 -7.29 4.85
N VAL A 152 8.87 -7.77 5.16
CA VAL A 152 7.64 -7.53 4.37
C VAL A 152 7.35 -6.03 4.26
N GLU A 153 7.35 -5.32 5.39
CA GLU A 153 6.97 -3.90 5.41
C GLU A 153 7.95 -3.00 4.65
N MET A 154 9.23 -3.39 4.58
CA MET A 154 10.22 -2.66 3.78
C MET A 154 9.87 -2.68 2.29
N ILE A 155 9.47 -3.85 1.77
CA ILE A 155 9.10 -4.00 0.36
C ILE A 155 7.73 -3.37 0.07
N ALA A 156 6.80 -3.45 1.03
CA ALA A 156 5.51 -2.77 0.96
C ALA A 156 5.69 -1.24 0.94
N THR A 157 6.71 -0.69 1.62
CA THR A 157 7.07 0.74 1.54
C THR A 157 7.65 1.11 0.17
N ASP A 158 8.53 0.25 -0.36
CA ASP A 158 9.32 0.55 -1.56
C ASP A 158 8.52 0.56 -2.85
N LEU A 159 7.48 -0.29 -3.00
CA LEU A 159 6.68 -0.30 -4.24
C LEU A 159 5.90 1.02 -4.47
N PRO A 160 5.12 1.54 -3.49
CA PRO A 160 4.52 2.88 -3.59
C PRO A 160 5.56 3.97 -3.89
N ALA A 161 6.71 3.93 -3.21
CA ALA A 161 7.80 4.90 -3.42
C ALA A 161 8.38 4.82 -4.85
N LYS A 162 8.59 3.61 -5.38
CA LYS A 162 9.07 3.34 -6.75
C LYS A 162 8.19 4.02 -7.78
N TRP A 163 6.86 3.98 -7.62
CA TRP A 163 5.94 4.44 -8.66
C TRP A 163 5.39 5.86 -8.44
N SER A 164 5.47 6.42 -7.24
CA SER A 164 4.80 7.69 -6.89
C SER A 164 5.17 8.87 -7.80
N HIS A 165 6.45 9.05 -8.13
CA HIS A 165 6.87 10.15 -9.00
C HIS A 165 6.58 9.91 -10.49
N HIS A 166 6.37 8.65 -10.89
CA HIS A 166 6.01 8.28 -12.26
C HIS A 166 4.54 8.59 -12.59
N MET A 167 3.70 8.77 -11.57
CA MET A 167 2.30 9.12 -11.72
C MET A 167 2.11 10.59 -12.09
N ASN A 168 1.30 10.85 -13.11
CA ASN A 168 0.90 12.21 -13.47
C ASN A 168 0.22 12.93 -12.29
N SER A 169 0.48 14.24 -12.13
CA SER A 169 -0.07 15.08 -11.06
C SER A 169 -1.61 15.17 -11.09
N TYR A 170 -2.24 14.93 -12.24
CA TYR A 170 -3.69 14.83 -12.36
C TYR A 170 -4.29 13.68 -11.55
N PHE A 171 -3.49 12.67 -11.17
CA PHE A 171 -3.92 11.55 -10.34
C PHE A 171 -3.62 11.78 -8.85
N GLN A 172 -3.77 13.02 -8.38
CA GLN A 172 -3.39 13.45 -7.03
C GLN A 172 -3.99 12.58 -5.92
N GLU A 173 -5.21 12.05 -6.09
CA GLU A 173 -5.85 11.24 -5.06
C GLU A 173 -5.19 9.87 -4.91
N VAL A 174 -4.77 9.27 -6.03
CA VAL A 174 -3.95 8.06 -6.01
C VAL A 174 -2.59 8.36 -5.39
N LYS A 175 -1.95 9.46 -5.81
CA LYS A 175 -0.63 9.86 -5.27
C LYS A 175 -0.68 10.12 -3.76
N GLY A 176 -1.75 10.77 -3.30
CA GLY A 176 -2.00 11.01 -1.89
C GLY A 176 -2.16 9.70 -1.12
N PHE A 177 -2.98 8.78 -1.65
CA PHE A 177 -3.19 7.47 -1.02
C PHE A 177 -1.89 6.64 -0.93
N ILE A 178 -1.17 6.44 -2.03
CA ILE A 178 0.06 5.63 -2.02
C ILE A 178 1.16 6.26 -1.16
N ALA A 179 1.20 7.60 -1.04
CA ALA A 179 2.10 8.27 -0.12
C ALA A 179 1.73 7.98 1.35
N THR A 180 0.43 7.95 1.67
CA THR A 180 0.00 7.53 3.02
C THR A 180 0.25 6.06 3.30
N GLN A 181 0.12 5.19 2.30
CA GLN A 181 0.50 3.78 2.43
C GLN A 181 1.98 3.64 2.76
N ALA A 182 2.88 4.29 2.02
CA ALA A 182 4.31 4.27 2.35
C ALA A 182 4.62 4.75 3.78
N ILE A 183 3.85 5.71 4.31
CA ILE A 183 3.96 6.15 5.72
C ILE A 183 3.45 5.08 6.69
N ASP A 184 2.32 4.44 6.37
CA ASP A 184 1.76 3.34 7.16
C ASP A 184 2.76 2.16 7.19
N GLU A 185 3.34 1.75 6.07
CA GLU A 185 4.32 0.65 6.02
C GLU A 185 5.61 0.97 6.78
N ALA A 186 6.12 2.19 6.67
CA ALA A 186 7.25 2.63 7.46
C ALA A 186 6.96 2.56 8.97
N ARG A 187 5.71 2.84 9.36
CA ARG A 187 5.24 2.73 10.74
C ARG A 187 5.13 1.27 11.19
N HIS A 188 4.64 0.37 10.32
CA HIS A 188 4.53 -1.05 10.62
C HIS A 188 5.94 -1.65 10.80
N ALA A 189 6.87 -1.32 9.92
CA ALA A 189 8.29 -1.70 10.03
C ALA A 189 8.90 -1.22 11.36
N GLU A 190 8.61 0.03 11.77
CA GLU A 190 9.04 0.57 13.07
C GLU A 190 8.46 -0.25 14.24
N ALA A 191 7.18 -0.60 14.21
CA ALA A 191 6.51 -1.34 15.26
C ALA A 191 7.12 -2.75 15.45
N PHE A 192 7.22 -3.53 14.36
CA PHE A 192 7.76 -4.88 14.41
C PHE A 192 9.22 -4.89 14.80
N ARG A 193 10.03 -3.97 14.26
CA ARG A 193 11.43 -3.83 14.62
C ARG A 193 11.61 -3.48 16.09
N LYS A 194 10.85 -2.50 16.60
CA LYS A 194 10.90 -2.13 18.03
C LYS A 194 10.52 -3.32 18.91
N ARG A 195 9.45 -4.04 18.56
CA ARG A 195 9.01 -5.17 19.37
C ARG A 195 10.02 -6.31 19.39
N ALA A 196 10.64 -6.63 18.26
CA ALA A 196 11.71 -7.62 18.20
C ALA A 196 12.91 -7.21 19.08
N LEU A 197 13.35 -5.95 19.00
CA LEU A 197 14.51 -5.44 19.73
C LEU A 197 14.28 -5.21 21.22
N ALA A 198 13.04 -4.93 21.64
CA ALA A 198 12.65 -4.90 23.05
C ALA A 198 12.54 -6.30 23.66
N GLY A 199 12.47 -7.33 22.81
CA GLY A 199 12.42 -8.73 23.16
C GLY A 199 13.77 -9.42 23.06
N ALA A 200 13.77 -10.58 22.38
CA ALA A 200 14.96 -11.40 22.18
C ALA A 200 15.83 -11.01 20.97
N GLY A 201 15.45 -9.97 20.20
CA GLY A 201 16.21 -9.44 19.07
C GLY A 201 15.69 -9.88 17.70
N LEU A 202 16.46 -9.57 16.65
CA LEU A 202 16.15 -10.02 15.28
C LEU A 202 16.77 -11.40 15.02
N TYR A 203 16.01 -12.26 14.36
CA TYR A 203 16.40 -13.65 14.09
C TYR A 203 16.73 -13.86 12.61
N ARG A 204 16.24 -14.95 11.99
CA ARG A 204 16.66 -15.36 10.65
C ARG A 204 15.79 -14.69 9.60
N ALA A 205 16.44 -13.97 8.70
CA ALA A 205 15.87 -13.56 7.42
C ALA A 205 15.90 -14.75 6.44
N SER A 206 14.77 -14.99 5.77
CA SER A 206 14.64 -16.16 4.90
C SER A 206 15.03 -15.79 3.47
N VAL A 207 16.10 -16.39 2.92
CA VAL A 207 16.48 -16.21 1.50
C VAL A 207 15.31 -16.51 0.56
N ARG A 208 14.50 -17.53 0.87
CA ARG A 208 13.30 -17.85 0.09
C ARG A 208 12.22 -16.78 0.21
N GLY A 209 12.04 -16.21 1.41
CA GLY A 209 11.14 -15.10 1.66
C GLY A 209 11.57 -13.84 0.90
N GLU A 210 12.85 -13.47 0.98
CA GLU A 210 13.41 -12.32 0.25
C GLU A 210 13.22 -12.45 -1.26
N HIS A 211 13.43 -13.65 -1.83
CA HIS A 211 13.14 -13.91 -3.24
C HIS A 211 11.65 -13.75 -3.59
N ALA A 212 10.74 -14.15 -2.69
CA ALA A 212 9.31 -13.94 -2.89
C ALA A 212 8.96 -12.45 -2.91
N LEU A 213 9.51 -11.67 -1.98
CA LEU A 213 9.27 -10.24 -1.87
C LEU A 213 9.87 -9.44 -3.04
N LYS A 214 11.06 -9.85 -3.52
CA LYS A 214 11.72 -9.23 -4.69
C LYS A 214 10.81 -9.14 -5.91
N GLY A 215 9.97 -10.16 -6.15
CA GLY A 215 9.05 -10.18 -7.29
C GLY A 215 8.06 -9.02 -7.32
N ILE A 216 7.74 -8.41 -6.17
CA ILE A 216 6.87 -7.22 -6.09
C ILE A 216 7.56 -6.02 -6.77
N LEU A 217 8.84 -5.80 -6.48
CA LEU A 217 9.61 -4.68 -7.05
C LEU A 217 10.04 -4.93 -8.49
N GLU A 218 10.08 -6.17 -8.95
CA GLU A 218 10.43 -6.52 -10.33
C GLU A 218 9.26 -6.43 -11.31
N ALA A 219 8.05 -6.11 -10.85
CA ALA A 219 6.93 -5.88 -11.74
C ALA A 219 7.23 -4.76 -12.77
N ASP A 220 6.88 -5.03 -14.04
CA ASP A 220 7.14 -4.16 -15.19
C ASP A 220 6.17 -2.96 -15.24
N SER A 221 4.99 -3.11 -14.63
CA SER A 221 3.99 -2.06 -14.54
C SER A 221 3.51 -1.83 -13.10
N TYR A 222 2.96 -0.64 -12.84
CA TYR A 222 2.30 -0.36 -11.56
C TYR A 222 1.16 -1.34 -11.31
N SER A 223 0.34 -1.64 -12.32
CA SER A 223 -0.81 -2.53 -12.13
C SER A 223 -0.40 -3.96 -11.77
N GLU A 224 0.64 -4.52 -12.38
CA GLU A 224 1.19 -5.81 -11.98
C GLU A 224 1.72 -5.75 -10.54
N GLY A 225 2.55 -4.74 -10.23
CA GLY A 225 3.10 -4.56 -8.88
C GLY A 225 2.01 -4.38 -7.83
N SER A 226 0.98 -3.58 -8.13
CA SER A 226 -0.17 -3.31 -7.27
C SER A 226 -1.02 -4.57 -7.05
N VAL A 227 -1.21 -5.39 -8.09
CA VAL A 227 -1.94 -6.65 -7.94
C VAL A 227 -1.13 -7.65 -7.12
N PHE A 228 0.19 -7.71 -7.30
CA PHE A 228 1.05 -8.53 -6.43
C PHE A 228 0.97 -8.02 -4.99
N LEU A 229 1.33 -6.77 -4.72
CA LEU A 229 1.38 -6.24 -3.37
C LEU A 229 0.00 -6.29 -2.72
N HIS A 230 -0.98 -5.52 -3.23
CA HIS A 230 -2.24 -5.30 -2.50
C HIS A 230 -3.21 -6.48 -2.54
N VAL A 231 -3.28 -7.20 -3.68
CA VAL A 231 -4.25 -8.30 -3.84
C VAL A 231 -3.63 -9.64 -3.47
N LEU A 232 -2.38 -9.92 -3.80
CA LEU A 232 -1.77 -11.19 -3.42
C LEU A 232 -1.07 -11.09 -2.04
N GLY A 233 -0.04 -10.26 -1.91
CA GLY A 233 0.82 -10.13 -0.73
C GLY A 233 0.10 -9.65 0.52
N GLU A 234 -0.25 -8.37 0.58
CA GLU A 234 -0.99 -7.70 1.66
C GLU A 234 -2.29 -8.44 2.00
N GLY A 235 -2.96 -8.99 1.00
CA GLY A 235 -4.12 -9.84 1.25
C GLY A 235 -3.84 -11.10 2.08
N PHE A 236 -2.69 -11.74 1.86
CA PHE A 236 -2.20 -12.84 2.69
C PHE A 236 -1.71 -12.32 4.06
N ILE A 237 -1.01 -11.19 4.07
CA ILE A 237 -0.47 -10.55 5.28
C ILE A 237 -1.58 -10.07 6.22
N LEU A 238 -2.68 -9.51 5.71
CA LEU A 238 -3.85 -9.12 6.50
C LEU A 238 -4.43 -10.31 7.28
N THR A 239 -4.49 -11.48 6.65
CA THR A 239 -4.92 -12.70 7.35
C THR A 239 -3.87 -13.17 8.36
N LEU A 240 -2.58 -13.03 8.03
CA LEU A 240 -1.48 -13.29 8.96
C LEU A 240 -1.51 -12.33 10.17
N PHE A 241 -1.85 -11.06 10.00
CA PHE A 241 -2.01 -10.12 11.11
C PHE A 241 -3.18 -10.51 12.01
N ARG A 242 -4.32 -10.94 11.44
CA ARG A 242 -5.46 -11.43 12.22
C ARG A 242 -5.09 -12.67 13.04
N SER A 243 -4.36 -13.62 12.46
CA SER A 243 -3.90 -14.79 13.21
C SER A 243 -2.84 -14.42 14.24
N SER A 244 -1.95 -13.49 13.91
CA SER A 244 -0.89 -13.01 14.80
C SER A 244 -1.46 -12.26 16.02
N GLU A 245 -2.52 -11.46 15.82
CA GLU A 245 -3.29 -10.86 16.92
C GLU A 245 -3.88 -11.94 17.84
N PHE A 246 -4.52 -12.96 17.27
CA PHE A 246 -5.11 -14.05 18.03
C PHE A 246 -4.08 -14.85 18.84
N ILE A 247 -2.91 -15.13 18.27
CA ILE A 247 -1.84 -15.92 18.92
C ILE A 247 -0.84 -15.06 19.70
N SER A 248 -1.01 -13.75 19.75
CA SER A 248 -0.10 -12.83 20.46
C SER A 248 0.10 -13.24 21.92
N PRO A 249 1.31 -13.02 22.48
CA PRO A 249 1.61 -13.43 23.85
C PRO A 249 0.94 -12.53 24.89
N THR A 250 0.77 -11.23 24.62
CA THR A 250 0.18 -10.27 25.56
C THR A 250 -0.76 -9.28 24.87
N PRO A 251 -1.56 -8.50 25.65
CA PRO A 251 -2.37 -7.41 25.11
C PRO A 251 -1.56 -6.32 24.39
N VAL A 252 -0.27 -6.18 24.66
CA VAL A 252 0.60 -5.19 23.99
C VAL A 252 0.73 -5.53 22.50
N GLU A 253 1.07 -6.78 22.18
CA GLU A 253 1.19 -7.24 20.79
C GLU A 253 -0.16 -7.34 20.10
N GLN A 254 -1.24 -7.70 20.83
CA GLN A 254 -2.60 -7.64 20.30
C GLN A 254 -2.95 -6.23 19.83
N ARG A 255 -2.67 -5.21 20.66
CA ARG A 255 -2.91 -3.81 20.28
C ARG A 255 -2.08 -3.38 19.09
N MET A 256 -0.81 -3.80 19.02
CA MET A 256 0.05 -3.58 17.86
C MET A 256 -0.58 -4.13 16.58
N PHE A 257 -1.04 -5.40 16.59
CA PHE A 257 -1.68 -6.00 15.42
C PHE A 257 -3.02 -5.33 15.06
N GLN A 258 -3.81 -4.92 16.04
CA GLN A 258 -5.07 -4.18 15.77
C GLN A 258 -4.82 -2.87 15.02
N LEU A 259 -3.72 -2.16 15.34
CA LEU A 259 -3.35 -0.91 14.71
C LEU A 259 -2.88 -1.12 13.26
N VAL A 260 -1.96 -2.06 13.01
CA VAL A 260 -1.48 -2.35 11.64
C VAL A 260 -2.61 -2.92 10.76
N MET A 261 -3.49 -3.79 11.29
CA MET A 261 -4.61 -4.33 10.53
C MET A 261 -5.59 -3.27 10.04
N GLN A 262 -5.75 -2.17 10.79
CA GLN A 262 -6.60 -1.06 10.38
C GLN A 262 -6.08 -0.38 9.10
N ASP A 263 -4.76 -0.31 8.96
CA ASP A 263 -4.08 0.27 7.81
C ASP A 263 -4.12 -0.68 6.62
N GLU A 264 -3.71 -1.92 6.86
CA GLU A 264 -3.66 -2.99 5.88
C GLU A 264 -5.01 -3.24 5.19
N ALA A 265 -6.12 -3.17 5.96
CA ALA A 265 -7.45 -3.32 5.40
C ALA A 265 -7.77 -2.25 4.35
N ARG A 266 -7.21 -1.03 4.47
CA ARG A 266 -7.37 0.05 3.49
C ARG A 266 -6.53 -0.22 2.23
N HIS A 267 -5.29 -0.68 2.39
CA HIS A 267 -4.39 -1.00 1.28
C HIS A 267 -4.94 -2.13 0.39
N VAL A 268 -5.36 -3.23 1.01
CA VAL A 268 -6.05 -4.33 0.32
C VAL A 268 -7.33 -3.85 -0.37
N SER A 269 -8.09 -2.96 0.27
CA SER A 269 -9.33 -2.41 -0.31
C SER A 269 -9.04 -1.55 -1.54
N TYR A 270 -8.02 -0.68 -1.49
CA TYR A 270 -7.56 0.10 -2.64
C TYR A 270 -7.12 -0.83 -3.78
N GLY A 271 -6.27 -1.82 -3.50
CA GLY A 271 -5.80 -2.77 -4.51
C GLY A 271 -6.93 -3.52 -5.21
N LEU A 272 -7.95 -3.93 -4.44
CA LEU A 272 -9.16 -4.55 -4.98
C LEU A 272 -9.91 -3.60 -5.92
N GLN A 273 -10.05 -2.32 -5.56
CA GLN A 273 -10.71 -1.34 -6.42
C GLN A 273 -9.86 -0.96 -7.65
N HIS A 274 -8.53 -0.96 -7.53
CA HIS A 274 -7.63 -0.75 -8.68
C HIS A 274 -7.75 -1.90 -9.68
N LEU A 275 -7.61 -3.14 -9.22
CA LEU A 275 -7.76 -4.32 -10.08
C LEU A 275 -9.15 -4.37 -10.71
N LYS A 276 -10.20 -4.09 -9.93
CA LYS A 276 -11.56 -4.03 -10.47
C LYS A 276 -11.71 -2.95 -11.55
N TYR A 277 -11.19 -1.74 -11.32
CA TYR A 277 -11.22 -0.67 -12.30
C TYR A 277 -10.50 -1.10 -13.59
N LEU A 278 -9.33 -1.74 -13.46
CA LEU A 278 -8.57 -2.25 -14.58
C LEU A 278 -9.35 -3.31 -15.37
N MET A 279 -10.00 -4.27 -14.70
CA MET A 279 -10.79 -5.31 -15.37
C MET A 279 -12.05 -4.76 -16.05
N ASP A 280 -12.68 -3.75 -15.45
CA ASP A 280 -13.89 -3.12 -16.02
C ASP A 280 -13.56 -2.23 -17.25
N ASN A 281 -12.39 -1.57 -17.27
CA ASN A 281 -12.07 -0.52 -18.25
C ASN A 281 -10.96 -0.88 -19.26
N CYS A 282 -10.21 -1.95 -19.01
CA CYS A 282 -9.14 -2.45 -19.89
C CYS A 282 -9.11 -3.99 -19.87
N PRO A 283 -10.22 -4.68 -20.22
CA PRO A 283 -10.32 -6.13 -20.11
C PRO A 283 -9.30 -6.88 -20.98
N GLU A 284 -8.75 -6.26 -22.02
CA GLU A 284 -7.71 -6.81 -22.88
C GLU A 284 -6.38 -7.08 -22.14
N ILE A 285 -6.12 -6.44 -20.99
CA ILE A 285 -4.91 -6.69 -20.18
C ILE A 285 -5.04 -7.95 -19.32
N ARG A 286 -6.24 -8.55 -19.23
CA ARG A 286 -6.52 -9.71 -18.39
C ARG A 286 -5.58 -10.90 -18.64
N PRO A 287 -5.18 -11.27 -19.87
CA PRO A 287 -4.20 -12.33 -20.09
C PRO A 287 -2.82 -12.00 -19.51
N GLN A 288 -2.38 -10.74 -19.60
CA GLN A 288 -1.12 -10.27 -19.03
C GLN A 288 -1.14 -10.36 -17.50
N ILE A 289 -2.16 -9.79 -16.86
CA ILE A 289 -2.32 -9.85 -15.40
C ILE A 289 -2.41 -11.30 -14.90
N ASN A 290 -3.12 -12.17 -15.61
CA ASN A 290 -3.16 -13.58 -15.28
C ASN A 290 -1.80 -14.28 -15.42
N GLY A 291 -1.06 -14.00 -16.50
CA GLY A 291 0.27 -14.56 -16.72
C GLY A 291 1.25 -14.12 -15.63
N PHE A 292 1.22 -12.84 -15.26
CA PHE A 292 2.01 -12.32 -14.15
C PHE A 292 1.61 -12.96 -12.81
N LEU A 293 0.30 -13.08 -12.52
CA LEU A 293 -0.18 -13.74 -11.30
C LEU A 293 0.21 -15.23 -11.23
N ASP A 294 0.26 -15.94 -12.36
CA ASP A 294 0.74 -17.33 -12.38
C ASP A 294 2.18 -17.44 -11.85
N GLU A 295 3.02 -16.44 -12.12
CA GLU A 295 4.37 -16.34 -11.59
C GLU A 295 4.41 -15.82 -10.15
N ALA A 296 3.68 -14.74 -9.86
CA ALA A 296 3.63 -14.12 -8.54
C ALA A 296 3.15 -15.10 -7.45
N GLU A 297 2.15 -15.92 -7.75
CA GLU A 297 1.65 -16.94 -6.81
C GLU A 297 2.67 -18.04 -6.52
N ARG A 298 3.49 -18.42 -7.50
CA ARG A 298 4.62 -19.36 -7.27
C ARG A 298 5.67 -18.72 -6.38
N HIS A 299 6.01 -17.46 -6.63
CA HIS A 299 6.97 -16.72 -5.80
C HIS A 299 6.46 -16.57 -4.37
N LEU A 300 5.18 -16.23 -4.18
CA LEU A 300 4.56 -16.09 -2.85
C LEU A 300 4.69 -17.37 -2.02
N THR A 301 4.77 -18.55 -2.63
CA THR A 301 4.98 -19.80 -1.86
C THR A 301 6.28 -19.79 -1.05
N GLY A 302 7.27 -18.98 -1.44
CA GLY A 302 8.50 -18.75 -0.68
C GLY A 302 8.29 -18.07 0.67
N LEU A 303 7.16 -17.37 0.87
CA LEU A 303 6.81 -16.81 2.17
C LEU A 303 6.40 -17.89 3.17
N PHE A 304 5.90 -19.05 2.76
CA PHE A 304 5.65 -20.20 3.63
C PHE A 304 6.96 -20.93 3.97
N ASN A 305 7.89 -20.20 4.60
CA ASN A 305 9.20 -20.72 4.96
C ASN A 305 9.18 -21.42 6.33
N PRO A 306 10.12 -22.35 6.61
CA PRO A 306 10.13 -23.09 7.87
C PRO A 306 10.24 -22.20 9.12
N ASP A 307 11.06 -21.15 9.08
CA ASP A 307 11.31 -20.29 10.24
C ASP A 307 10.02 -19.54 10.65
N GLN A 308 9.25 -19.07 9.66
CA GLN A 308 7.91 -18.50 9.88
C GLN A 308 6.94 -19.57 10.41
N LEU A 309 6.87 -20.74 9.77
CA LEU A 309 5.88 -21.74 10.12
C LEU A 309 6.10 -22.29 11.53
N GLU A 310 7.35 -22.60 11.89
CA GLU A 310 7.73 -23.08 13.22
C GLU A 310 7.44 -22.03 14.30
N SER A 311 7.79 -20.76 14.08
CA SER A 311 7.49 -19.69 15.04
C SER A 311 5.98 -19.52 15.26
N MET A 312 5.18 -19.53 14.18
CA MET A 312 3.72 -19.48 14.27
C MET A 312 3.16 -20.69 15.03
N ILE A 313 3.69 -21.90 14.82
CA ILE A 313 3.26 -23.11 15.53
C ILE A 313 3.54 -23.00 17.02
N VAL A 314 4.73 -22.53 17.41
CA VAL A 314 5.09 -22.30 18.81
C VAL A 314 4.13 -21.28 19.45
N LEU A 315 3.85 -20.17 18.76
CA LEU A 315 2.93 -19.13 19.23
C LEU A 315 1.48 -19.61 19.36
N GLY A 316 0.96 -20.33 18.35
CA GLY A 316 -0.39 -20.89 18.38
C GLY A 316 -0.55 -22.02 19.40
N GLY A 317 0.51 -22.78 19.62
CA GLY A 317 0.58 -23.86 20.60
C GLY A 317 0.78 -23.40 22.03
N LYS A 318 1.26 -22.16 22.21
CA LYS A 318 1.70 -21.58 23.49
C LYS A 318 2.82 -22.38 24.16
N GLY A 319 3.75 -22.90 23.35
CA GLY A 319 5.02 -23.47 23.80
C GLY A 319 5.60 -24.52 22.85
N THR A 320 6.71 -25.12 23.26
CA THR A 320 7.47 -26.12 22.49
C THR A 320 7.27 -27.57 22.93
N SER A 321 6.41 -27.83 23.92
CA SER A 321 6.10 -29.21 24.32
C SER A 321 5.38 -29.97 23.19
N PRO A 322 5.46 -31.31 23.12
CA PRO A 322 4.75 -32.09 22.09
C PRO A 322 3.24 -31.87 22.04
N GLU A 323 2.61 -31.51 23.17
CA GLU A 323 1.20 -31.12 23.20
C GLU A 323 0.97 -29.71 22.61
N CYS A 324 1.81 -28.75 23.00
CA CYS A 324 1.74 -27.38 22.46
C CYS A 324 1.96 -27.37 20.96
N ILE A 325 2.97 -28.10 20.46
CA ILE A 325 3.25 -28.21 19.02
C ILE A 325 2.04 -28.79 18.26
N ARG A 326 1.41 -29.86 18.75
CA ARG A 326 0.20 -30.41 18.12
C ARG A 326 -0.93 -29.39 18.03
N ARG A 327 -1.20 -28.67 19.12
CA ARG A 327 -2.19 -27.58 19.14
C ARG A 327 -1.81 -26.47 18.17
N GLY A 328 -0.53 -26.10 18.11
CA GLY A 328 -0.01 -25.10 17.20
C GLY A 328 -0.21 -25.46 15.73
N ILE A 329 0.03 -26.72 15.36
CA ILE A 329 -0.21 -27.24 14.01
C ILE A 329 -1.69 -27.09 13.63
N GLU A 330 -2.61 -27.48 14.53
CA GLU A 330 -4.06 -27.34 14.29
C GLU A 330 -4.47 -25.87 14.11
N VAL A 331 -3.99 -24.98 14.99
CA VAL A 331 -4.29 -23.54 14.96
C VAL A 331 -3.75 -22.87 13.70
N VAL A 332 -2.48 -23.10 13.36
CA VAL A 332 -1.82 -22.46 12.22
C VAL A 332 -2.33 -23.01 10.89
N GLY A 333 -2.58 -24.33 10.80
CA GLY A 333 -3.13 -24.95 9.60
C GLY A 333 -4.49 -24.37 9.21
N ALA A 334 -5.36 -24.09 10.19
CA ALA A 334 -6.64 -23.43 9.95
C ALA A 334 -6.48 -22.03 9.34
N PHE A 335 -5.48 -21.26 9.76
CA PHE A 335 -5.21 -19.92 9.22
C PHE A 335 -4.65 -19.97 7.80
N GLN A 336 -3.71 -20.88 7.50
CA GLN A 336 -3.13 -21.02 6.15
C GLN A 336 -4.20 -21.40 5.11
N GLY A 337 -5.12 -22.29 5.46
CA GLY A 337 -6.25 -22.63 4.59
C GLY A 337 -7.11 -21.42 4.26
N LYS A 338 -7.34 -20.54 5.25
CA LYS A 338 -8.12 -19.32 5.09
C LYS A 338 -7.44 -18.28 4.21
N GLN A 339 -6.11 -18.14 4.28
CA GLN A 339 -5.36 -17.18 3.46
C GLN A 339 -5.59 -17.40 1.95
N ILE A 340 -5.50 -18.67 1.52
CA ILE A 340 -5.67 -19.05 0.11
C ILE A 340 -7.13 -18.84 -0.34
N GLU A 341 -8.09 -19.19 0.51
CA GLU A 341 -9.52 -18.98 0.20
C GLU A 341 -9.88 -17.49 0.11
N GLU A 342 -9.42 -16.66 1.05
CA GLU A 342 -9.62 -15.22 1.02
C GLU A 342 -8.98 -14.57 -0.22
N TYR A 343 -7.84 -15.08 -0.70
CA TYR A 343 -7.25 -14.65 -1.96
C TYR A 343 -8.16 -14.91 -3.16
N PHE A 344 -8.67 -16.13 -3.31
CA PHE A 344 -9.56 -16.44 -4.44
C PHE A 344 -10.85 -15.63 -4.41
N HIS A 345 -11.45 -15.43 -3.23
CA HIS A 345 -12.62 -14.55 -3.10
C HIS A 345 -12.31 -13.10 -3.51
N ARG A 346 -11.12 -12.57 -3.17
CA ARG A 346 -10.73 -11.21 -3.57
C ARG A 346 -10.49 -11.12 -5.07
N ALA A 347 -9.78 -12.08 -5.66
CA ALA A 347 -9.56 -12.15 -7.10
C ALA A 347 -10.87 -12.24 -7.89
N GLU A 348 -11.81 -13.09 -7.47
CA GLU A 348 -13.14 -13.21 -8.07
C GLU A 348 -13.91 -11.88 -8.02
N ARG A 349 -13.97 -11.24 -6.85
CA ARG A 349 -14.63 -9.93 -6.69
C ARG A 349 -13.98 -8.80 -7.50
N ALA A 350 -12.71 -8.95 -7.83
CA ALA A 350 -11.96 -8.01 -8.67
C ALA A 350 -12.15 -8.23 -10.18
N GLY A 351 -12.83 -9.31 -10.59
CA GLY A 351 -13.04 -9.65 -12.00
C GLY A 351 -12.14 -10.75 -12.55
N LEU A 352 -11.43 -11.49 -11.68
CA LEU A 352 -10.57 -12.63 -12.06
C LEU A 352 -11.03 -13.96 -11.40
N PRO A 353 -12.27 -14.43 -11.65
CA PRO A 353 -12.78 -15.69 -11.08
C PRO A 353 -11.93 -16.92 -11.44
N GLU A 354 -11.28 -16.90 -12.60
CA GLU A 354 -10.43 -17.99 -13.10
C GLU A 354 -9.16 -18.22 -12.27
N ARG A 355 -8.76 -17.29 -11.38
CA ARG A 355 -7.57 -17.49 -10.54
C ARG A 355 -7.64 -18.77 -9.74
N ARG A 356 -8.84 -19.14 -9.27
CA ARG A 356 -9.03 -20.35 -8.46
C ARG A 356 -8.57 -21.61 -9.19
N GLU A 357 -8.86 -21.73 -10.48
CA GLU A 357 -8.52 -22.93 -11.28
C GLU A 357 -7.10 -22.88 -11.84
N ARG A 358 -6.55 -21.68 -12.03
CA ARG A 358 -5.20 -21.46 -12.57
C ARG A 358 -4.09 -21.57 -11.52
N SER A 359 -4.42 -21.23 -10.28
CA SER A 359 -3.42 -21.03 -9.24
C SER A 359 -2.83 -22.33 -8.70
N PRO A 360 -1.50 -22.44 -8.52
CA PRO A 360 -0.89 -23.57 -7.82
C PRO A 360 -1.26 -23.59 -6.33
N LEU A 361 -1.80 -22.49 -5.79
CA LEU A 361 -2.18 -22.37 -4.38
C LEU A 361 -3.37 -23.27 -4.04
N LEU A 362 -4.25 -23.59 -5.01
CA LEU A 362 -5.38 -24.49 -4.76
C LEU A 362 -4.89 -25.90 -4.43
N GLU A 363 -3.94 -26.43 -5.20
CA GLU A 363 -3.36 -27.74 -4.93
C GLU A 363 -2.55 -27.73 -3.63
N LEU A 364 -1.83 -26.64 -3.36
CA LEU A 364 -1.12 -26.44 -2.09
C LEU A 364 -2.08 -26.52 -0.90
N GLN A 365 -3.22 -25.83 -0.96
CA GLN A 365 -4.26 -25.85 0.07
C GLN A 365 -4.78 -27.28 0.30
N GLN A 366 -5.06 -28.02 -0.76
CA GLN A 366 -5.53 -29.41 -0.67
C GLN A 366 -4.50 -30.32 0.00
N ARG A 367 -3.21 -30.18 -0.34
CA ARG A 367 -2.12 -30.93 0.29
C ARG A 367 -1.95 -30.58 1.76
N MET A 368 -2.05 -29.29 2.11
CA MET A 368 -2.00 -28.83 3.51
C MET A 368 -3.14 -29.43 4.34
N ILE A 369 -4.38 -29.39 3.82
CA ILE A 369 -5.55 -29.99 4.51
C ILE A 369 -5.38 -31.50 4.67
N ALA A 370 -4.94 -32.21 3.63
CA ALA A 370 -4.73 -33.65 3.69
C ALA A 370 -3.63 -34.06 4.68
N GLY A 371 -2.55 -33.26 4.79
CA GLY A 371 -1.45 -33.50 5.73
C GLY A 371 -1.80 -33.28 7.20
N VAL A 372 -2.85 -32.52 7.51
CA VAL A 372 -3.37 -32.33 8.89
C VAL A 372 -4.27 -33.50 9.31
N LEU A 373 -4.87 -34.22 8.35
CA LEU A 373 -5.77 -35.36 8.60
C LEU A 373 -5.05 -36.72 8.61
N ALA A 374 -3.78 -36.77 8.20
CA ALA A 374 -2.92 -37.96 8.19
C ALA A 374 -1.99 -37.98 9.41
#